data_AF-A0A439TYQ1-F1
#
_entry.id   AF-A0A439TYQ1-F1
#
_cell.length_a   1.000
_cell.length_b   1.000
_cell.length_c   1.000
_cell.angle_alpha   90.00
_cell.angle_beta   90.00
_cell.angle_gamma   90.00
#
_symmetry.space_group_name_H-M   'P 1'
#
loop_
_entity.id
_entity.type
_entity.pdbx_description
1 polymer ?
#
loop_
_entity_poly.entity_id
_entity_poly.type
_entity_poly.pdbx_seq_one_letter_code
_entity_poly.pdbx_strand_id
1 'polypeptide(L)'
;MVLKTIMVQLDVDAIAAPRISMAWDLAQRYEADLIGFSAAQPHFITPSGSDDQAATKALWCQVDEIEACCLLPKAGSPSNGNRP
;
A
#
# COMPACT_ATOMS: atom_id res chain seq x y z
N MET A 1 25.12 3.39 19.71
CA MET A 1 24.42 3.03 18.46
C MET A 1 23.01 3.59 18.56
N VAL A 2 22.70 4.66 17.81
CA VAL A 2 21.34 5.24 17.78
C VAL A 2 20.61 4.55 16.64
N LEU A 3 19.54 3.83 16.94
CA LEU A 3 18.65 3.30 15.90
C LEU A 3 17.97 4.50 15.24
N LYS A 4 18.21 4.69 13.95
CA LYS A 4 17.59 5.75 13.14
C LYS A 4 16.75 5.07 12.08
N THR A 5 15.44 5.08 12.28
CA THR A 5 14.49 4.54 11.31
C THR A 5 13.44 5.61 11.03
N ILE A 6 13.18 5.84 9.75
CA ILE A 6 12.12 6.71 9.27
C ILE A 6 11.01 5.81 8.73
N MET A 7 9.82 5.92 9.31
CA MET A 7 8.64 5.20 8.84
C MET A 7 7.74 6.15 8.03
N VAL A 8 7.27 5.69 6.87
CA VAL A 8 6.41 6.46 5.97
C VAL A 8 5.14 5.69 5.66
N GLN A 9 3.99 6.30 5.97
CA GLN A 9 2.70 5.80 5.54
C GLN A 9 2.50 6.10 4.04
N LEU A 10 2.28 5.04 3.28
CA LEU A 10 1.91 5.04 1.87
C LEU A 10 0.40 4.89 1.76
N ASP A 11 -0.19 5.62 0.82
CA ASP A 11 -1.59 5.47 0.45
C ASP A 11 -1.69 4.47 -0.71
N VAL A 12 -2.55 3.45 -0.59
CA VAL A 12 -2.77 2.45 -1.64
C VAL A 12 -3.43 3.11 -2.85
N ASP A 13 -4.29 4.09 -2.61
CA ASP A 13 -5.16 4.69 -3.62
C ASP A 13 -4.54 5.93 -4.26
N ALA A 14 -3.54 6.52 -3.63
CA ALA A 14 -2.86 7.72 -4.13
C ALA A 14 -1.33 7.63 -4.03
N ILE A 15 -0.64 8.04 -5.10
CA ILE A 15 0.82 8.13 -5.10
C ILE A 15 1.24 9.32 -4.22
N ALA A 16 1.78 9.03 -3.03
CA ALA A 16 2.29 10.03 -2.09
C ALA A 16 3.72 10.52 -2.44
N ALA A 17 4.02 10.77 -3.72
CA ALA A 17 5.36 11.07 -4.23
C ALA A 17 6.11 12.17 -3.45
N PRO A 18 5.48 13.30 -3.04
CA PRO A 18 6.17 14.33 -2.26
C PRO A 18 6.63 13.83 -0.88
N ARG A 19 5.82 12.98 -0.23
CA ARG A 19 6.13 12.44 1.10
C ARG A 19 7.28 11.43 1.03
N ILE A 20 7.26 10.59 0.00
CA ILE A 20 8.32 9.62 -0.26
C ILE A 20 9.65 10.34 -0.55
N SER A 21 9.63 11.36 -1.40
CA SER A 21 10.82 12.13 -1.74
C SER A 21 11.44 12.84 -0.52
N MET A 22 10.60 13.45 0.33
CA MET A 22 11.06 14.08 1.56
C MET A 22 11.67 13.07 2.54
N ALA A 23 11.00 11.93 2.74
CA ALA A 23 11.48 10.92 3.67
C ALA A 23 12.77 10.24 3.19
N TRP A 24 12.92 10.08 1.88
CA TRP A 24 14.15 9.58 1.27
C TRP A 24 15.33 10.53 1.49
N ASP A 25 15.13 11.84 1.28
CA ASP A 25 16.15 12.85 1.55
C ASP A 25 16.55 12.88 3.04
N LEU A 26 15.58 12.76 3.96
CA LEU A 26 15.87 12.64 5.39
C LEU A 26 16.65 11.36 5.71
N ALA A 27 16.27 10.22 5.12
CA ALA A 27 16.95 8.95 5.36
C ALA A 27 18.43 9.01 4.94
N GLN A 28 18.72 9.63 3.80
CA GLN A 28 20.09 9.85 3.33
C GLN A 28 20.89 10.75 4.27
N ARG A 29 20.33 11.90 4.68
CA ARG A 29 21.03 12.86 5.55
C ARG A 29 21.38 12.31 6.91
N TYR A 30 20.55 11.41 7.43
CA TYR A 30 20.72 10.87 8.78
C TYR A 30 21.34 9.47 8.81
N GLU A 31 21.64 8.88 7.64
CA GLU A 31 22.05 7.47 7.52
C GLU A 31 21.05 6.56 8.26
N ALA A 32 19.77 6.78 7.97
CA ALA A 32 18.65 6.10 8.61
C ALA A 32 18.01 5.08 7.67
N ASP A 33 17.50 3.99 8.25
CA ASP A 33 16.68 3.04 7.51
C ASP A 33 15.35 3.67 7.15
N LEU A 34 14.87 3.46 5.92
CA LEU A 34 13.57 3.93 5.46
C LEU A 34 12.61 2.75 5.28
N ILE A 35 11.49 2.76 6.01
CA ILE A 35 10.45 1.73 5.91
C ILE A 35 9.17 2.39 5.42
N GLY A 36 8.66 1.93 4.28
CA GLY A 36 7.32 2.28 3.78
C GLY A 36 6.29 1.26 4.24
N PHE A 37 5.12 1.71 4.70
CA PHE A 37 4.00 0.83 5.06
C PHE A 37 2.70 1.39 4.51
N SER A 38 1.78 0.52 4.07
CA SER A 38 0.45 0.94 3.64
C SER A 38 -0.61 0.12 4.37
N ALA A 39 -1.66 0.79 4.81
CA ALA A 39 -2.82 0.13 5.38
C ALA A 39 -3.90 0.06 4.29
N ALA A 40 -4.10 -1.11 3.70
CA ALA A 40 -5.27 -1.39 2.88
C ALA A 40 -6.43 -1.74 3.82
N GLN A 41 -7.60 -1.12 3.63
CA GLN A 41 -8.79 -1.58 4.34
C GLN A 41 -9.15 -2.97 3.81
N PRO A 42 -9.21 -4.01 4.66
CA PRO A 42 -9.78 -5.27 4.22
C PRO A 42 -11.26 -5.03 3.92
N HIS A 43 -11.70 -5.34 2.69
CA HIS A 43 -13.12 -5.53 2.37
C HIS A 43 -13.71 -6.66 3.22
N PHE A 44 -14.10 -6.36 4.45
CA PHE A 44 -14.65 -7.36 5.37
C PHE A 44 -15.99 -7.87 4.83
N ILE A 45 -15.97 -8.99 4.11
CA ILE A 45 -17.19 -9.74 3.81
C ILE A 45 -17.56 -10.48 5.09
N THR A 46 -18.50 -9.94 5.86
CA THR A 46 -19.13 -10.70 6.94
C THR A 46 -19.79 -11.93 6.30
N PRO A 47 -19.33 -13.15 6.58
CA PRO A 47 -19.98 -14.34 6.06
C PRO A 47 -21.36 -14.41 6.69
N SER A 48 -22.42 -14.24 5.89
CA SER A 48 -23.81 -14.26 6.36
C SER A 48 -24.38 -15.68 6.51
N GLY A 49 -23.56 -16.71 6.29
CA GLY A 49 -23.93 -18.12 6.39
C GLY A 49 -23.23 -18.82 7.56
N SER A 50 -23.93 -19.76 8.19
CA SER A 50 -23.45 -20.54 9.36
C SER A 50 -22.36 -21.57 9.05
N ASP A 51 -21.69 -21.47 7.90
CA ASP A 51 -20.67 -22.42 7.46
C ASP A 51 -19.27 -21.78 7.55
N ASP A 52 -18.58 -22.10 8.64
CA ASP A 52 -17.26 -21.57 8.98
C ASP A 52 -16.19 -21.90 7.91
N GLN A 53 -16.39 -22.95 7.10
CA GLN A 53 -15.50 -23.24 5.97
C GLN A 53 -15.67 -22.26 4.81
N ALA A 54 -16.91 -21.86 4.52
CA ALA A 54 -17.18 -20.87 3.47
C ALA A 54 -16.64 -19.48 3.89
N ALA A 55 -16.80 -19.13 5.17
CA ALA A 55 -16.21 -17.94 5.77
C ALA A 55 -14.67 -17.92 5.64
N THR A 56 -14.03 -19.03 5.99
CA THR A 56 -12.57 -19.15 5.93
C THR A 56 -12.07 -19.02 4.49
N LYS A 57 -12.69 -19.70 3.52
CA LYS A 57 -12.31 -19.59 2.10
C LYS A 57 -12.48 -18.17 1.55
N ALA A 58 -13.56 -17.48 1.92
CA ALA A 58 -13.79 -16.10 1.51
C ALA A 58 -12.69 -15.15 2.03
N LEU A 59 -12.22 -15.34 3.27
CA LEU A 59 -11.11 -14.58 3.83
C LEU A 59 -9.79 -14.83 3.08
N TRP A 60 -9.48 -16.09 2.75
CA TRP A 60 -8.27 -16.41 1.99
C TRP A 60 -8.30 -15.82 0.57
N CYS A 61 -9.42 -15.91 -0.14
CA CYS A 61 -9.57 -15.27 -1.45
C CYS A 61 -9.35 -13.74 -1.38
N GLN A 62 -9.81 -13.10 -0.31
CA GLN A 62 -9.63 -11.67 -0.12
C GLN A 62 -8.16 -11.28 0.11
N VAL A 63 -7.39 -12.10 0.82
CA VAL A 63 -5.95 -11.89 0.99
C VAL A 63 -5.26 -11.95 -0.36
N ASP A 64 -5.57 -12.97 -1.17
CA ASP A 64 -5.02 -13.12 -2.52
C ASP A 64 -5.35 -11.91 -3.42
N GLU A 65 -6.57 -11.35 -3.32
CA GLU A 65 -6.98 -10.16 -4.08
C GLU A 65 -6.22 -8.89 -3.66
N ILE A 66 -5.97 -8.70 -2.36
CA ILE A 66 -5.17 -7.58 -1.85
C ILE A 66 -3.73 -7.71 -2.31
N GLU A 67 -3.14 -8.91 -2.23
CA GLU A 67 -1.79 -9.18 -2.71
C GLU A 67 -1.70 -8.95 -4.23
N ALA A 68 -2.68 -9.40 -5.01
CA ALA A 68 -2.74 -9.16 -6.44
C ALA A 68 -2.82 -7.66 -6.80
N CYS A 69 -3.60 -6.87 -6.06
CA CYS A 69 -3.65 -5.41 -6.22
C CYS A 69 -2.31 -4.72 -5.92
N CYS A 70 -1.54 -5.26 -4.96
CA CYS A 70 -0.22 -4.74 -4.61
C CYS A 70 0.87 -5.10 -5.65
N LEU A 71 0.68 -6.20 -6.40
CA LEU A 71 1.66 -6.72 -7.36
C LEU A 71 1.45 -6.22 -8.80
N LEU A 72 0.30 -5.63 -9.13
CA LEU A 72 0.07 -5.04 -10.45
C LEU A 72 0.76 -3.66 -10.55
N PRO A 73 1.59 -3.40 -11.58
CA PRO A 73 2.05 -2.05 -11.87
C PRO A 73 0.82 -1.21 -12.23
N LYS A 74 0.56 -0.14 -11.45
CA LYS A 74 -0.52 0.81 -11.72
C LYS A 74 -0.36 1.36 -13.14
N ALA A 75 -1.19 0.86 -14.07
CA ALA A 75 -1.27 1.34 -15.44
C ALA A 75 -1.53 2.86 -15.41
N GLY A 76 -0.77 3.59 -16.23
CA GLY A 76 -0.55 5.02 -16.11
C GLY A 76 -1.80 5.89 -16.02
N SER A 77 -1.68 6.95 -15.21
CA SER A 77 -2.59 8.09 -15.24
C SER A 77 -2.67 8.66 -16.66
N PRO A 78 -3.86 9.04 -17.16
CA PRO A 78 -3.97 9.70 -18.45
C PRO A 78 -3.26 11.05 -18.37
N SER A 79 -2.17 11.20 -19.11
CA SER A 79 -1.55 12.50 -19.33
C SER A 79 -2.54 13.37 -20.10
N ASN A 80 -3.02 14.41 -19.42
CA ASN A 80 -3.80 15.48 -20.02
C ASN A 80 -2.91 16.26 -20.99
N GLY A 81 -2.84 15.80 -22.24
CA GLY A 81 -2.18 16.49 -23.34
C GLY A 81 -3.10 17.55 -23.93
N ASN A 82 -3.05 18.76 -23.38
CA ASN A 82 -3.55 19.94 -24.07
C ASN A 82 -2.45 20.52 -24.97
N ARG A 83 -2.89 20.93 -26.16
CA ARG A 83 -2.17 21.38 -27.36
C ARG A 83 -1.18 22.54 -27.14
N PRO A 84 -0.27 22.77 -28.11
CA PRO A 84 -0.60 23.69 -29.22
C PRO A 84 -0.82 22.98 -30.57
#